data_AF-A0A800M346-F1
#
_entry.id   AF-A0A800M346-F1
#
_cell.length_a   1.000
_cell.length_b   1.000
_cell.length_c   1.000
_cell.angle_alpha   90.00
_cell.angle_beta   90.00
_cell.angle_gamma   90.00
#
_symmetry.space_group_name_H-M   'P 1'
#
loop_
_entity.id
_entity.type
_entity.pdbx_description
1 polymer ?
#
loop_
_entity_poly.entity_id
_entity_poly.type
_entity_poly.pdbx_seq_one_letter_code
_entity_poly.pdbx_strand_id
1 'polypeptide(L)'
;MPRTIKRYGSRKLYDTGASEYVSLDRVATLVRDGEEVRIVDNKSGDDVTAAVLAQIIAEEGRNGSGLSSGFLHDLVRMGERVIRRGEETVGEIVGGARKNVGDMVGDARRRVRDVAPLADVRNEMARLRERLDALETSLDERDPAELTDTDG
;
A
#
# COMPACT_ATOMS: atom_id res chain seq x y z
N MET A 1 27.32 -4.62 -10.65
CA MET A 1 26.26 -3.59 -10.88
C MET A 1 25.88 -3.67 -12.34
N PRO A 2 24.58 -3.60 -12.69
CA PRO A 2 24.16 -3.76 -14.08
C PRO A 2 24.61 -2.58 -14.93
N ARG A 3 25.04 -2.87 -16.16
CA ARG A 3 25.47 -1.88 -17.15
C ARG A 3 24.26 -1.06 -17.61
N THR A 4 24.34 0.25 -17.45
CA THR A 4 23.19 1.13 -17.72
C THR A 4 23.22 1.64 -19.16
N ILE A 5 22.12 1.42 -19.86
CA ILE A 5 21.90 1.83 -21.24
C ILE A 5 20.69 2.77 -21.27
N LYS A 6 20.82 3.93 -21.90
CA LYS A 6 19.73 4.88 -22.09
C LYS A 6 19.10 4.69 -23.47
N ARG A 7 17.77 4.64 -23.51
CA ARG A 7 17.00 4.52 -24.75
C ARG A 7 16.49 5.90 -25.18
N TYR A 8 16.78 6.29 -26.41
CA TYR A 8 16.37 7.56 -27.03
C TYR A 8 15.33 7.34 -28.15
N GLY A 9 14.47 6.35 -28.00
CA GLY A 9 13.47 5.92 -28.99
C GLY A 9 13.65 4.46 -29.43
N SER A 10 13.05 4.08 -30.57
CA SER A 10 12.98 2.68 -31.00
C SER A 10 14.31 2.07 -31.45
N ARG A 11 15.27 2.88 -31.92
CA ARG A 11 16.54 2.40 -32.51
C ARG A 11 17.81 2.95 -31.86
N LYS A 12 17.69 3.92 -30.95
CA LYS A 12 18.85 4.59 -30.36
C LYS A 12 19.03 4.13 -28.92
N LEU A 13 20.11 3.38 -28.68
CA LEU A 13 20.54 2.95 -27.35
C LEU A 13 21.92 3.56 -27.11
N TYR A 14 22.12 4.14 -25.93
CA TYR A 14 23.38 4.77 -25.54
C TYR A 14 23.90 4.11 -24.28
N ASP A 15 25.10 3.55 -24.37
CA ASP A 15 25.76 2.89 -23.27
C ASP A 15 26.48 3.92 -22.41
N THR A 16 26.08 4.03 -21.14
CA THR A 16 26.69 5.00 -20.23
C THR A 16 28.07 4.56 -19.72
N GLY A 17 28.40 3.27 -19.79
CA GLY A 17 29.71 2.75 -19.40
C GLY A 17 30.75 2.93 -20.51
N ALA A 18 30.37 2.62 -21.76
CA ALA A 18 31.24 2.79 -22.93
C ALA A 18 31.18 4.18 -23.57
N SER A 19 30.23 5.02 -23.14
CA SER A 19 30.00 6.37 -23.66
C SER A 19 29.68 6.43 -25.16
N GLU A 20 29.05 5.38 -25.71
CA GLU A 20 28.79 5.25 -27.15
C GLU A 20 27.37 4.76 -27.47
N TYR A 21 26.94 4.97 -28.72
CA TYR A 21 25.69 4.40 -29.22
C TYR A 21 25.89 2.93 -29.57
N VAL A 22 24.98 2.09 -29.10
CA VAL A 22 25.02 0.63 -29.30
C VAL A 22 23.78 0.16 -30.06
N SER A 23 23.93 -0.89 -30.86
CA SER A 23 22.80 -1.55 -31.53
C SER A 23 22.13 -2.57 -30.60
N LEU A 24 20.92 -3.03 -30.97
CA LEU A 24 20.25 -4.14 -30.31
C LEU A 24 21.11 -5.42 -30.33
N ASP A 25 21.79 -5.70 -31.45
CA ASP A 25 22.70 -6.85 -31.57
C ASP A 25 23.88 -6.78 -30.59
N ARG A 26 24.40 -5.56 -30.34
CA ARG A 26 25.47 -5.37 -29.36
C ARG A 26 24.96 -5.63 -27.96
N VAL A 27 23.77 -5.12 -27.62
CA VAL A 27 23.12 -5.42 -26.32
C VAL A 27 22.85 -6.91 -26.16
N ALA A 28 22.36 -7.58 -27.20
CA ALA A 28 22.16 -9.03 -27.20
C ALA A 28 23.46 -9.78 -26.91
N THR A 29 24.56 -9.33 -27.49
CA THR A 29 25.90 -9.91 -27.27
C THR A 29 26.36 -9.72 -25.83
N LEU A 30 26.20 -8.53 -25.25
CA LEU A 30 26.54 -8.29 -23.83
C LEU A 30 25.78 -9.26 -22.91
N VAL A 31 24.48 -9.45 -23.15
CA VAL A 31 23.65 -10.37 -22.36
C VAL A 31 24.08 -11.82 -22.55
N ARG A 32 24.43 -12.23 -23.78
CA ARG A 32 24.96 -13.57 -24.08
C ARG A 32 26.32 -13.83 -23.41
N ASP A 33 27.13 -12.80 -23.25
CA ASP A 33 28.42 -12.84 -22.54
C ASP A 33 28.25 -12.88 -21.01
N GLY A 34 27.00 -12.84 -20.52
CA GLY A 34 26.66 -12.91 -19.10
C GLY A 34 26.63 -11.55 -18.40
N GLU A 35 26.72 -10.43 -19.13
CA GLU A 35 26.56 -9.11 -18.54
C GLU A 35 25.08 -8.80 -18.23
N GLU A 36 24.82 -8.34 -17.00
CA GLU A 36 23.53 -7.78 -16.64
C GLU A 36 23.38 -6.36 -17.20
N VAL A 37 22.32 -6.11 -17.97
CA VAL A 37 22.00 -4.80 -18.54
C VAL A 37 20.76 -4.21 -17.87
N ARG A 38 20.75 -2.89 -17.67
CA ARG A 38 19.58 -2.11 -17.29
C ARG A 38 19.34 -1.05 -18.33
N ILE A 39 18.14 -1.04 -18.92
CA ILE A 39 17.78 -0.13 -20.01
C ILE A 39 16.69 0.82 -19.51
N VAL A 40 17.00 2.12 -19.54
CA VAL A 40 16.11 3.18 -19.04
C VAL A 40 15.68 4.07 -20.19
N ASP A 41 14.39 4.37 -20.31
CA ASP A 41 13.89 5.32 -21.30
C ASP A 41 14.33 6.74 -20.93
N ASN A 42 14.98 7.46 -21.86
CA ASN A 42 15.50 8.79 -21.57
C ASN A 42 14.39 9.85 -21.42
N LYS A 43 13.20 9.63 -21.98
CA LYS A 43 12.09 10.58 -21.89
C LYS A 43 11.28 10.38 -20.61
N SER A 44 10.88 9.13 -20.32
CA SER A 44 10.04 8.84 -19.15
C SER A 44 10.83 8.49 -17.89
N GLY A 45 12.06 8.00 -18.03
CA GLY A 45 12.85 7.46 -16.91
C GLY A 45 12.44 6.04 -16.51
N ASP A 46 11.54 5.41 -17.25
CA ASP A 46 11.06 4.07 -16.92
C ASP A 46 12.12 2.99 -17.22
N ASP A 47 12.12 1.94 -16.41
CA ASP A 47 12.86 0.72 -16.72
C ASP A 47 12.15 -0.04 -17.84
N VAL A 48 12.78 -0.05 -19.01
CA VAL A 48 12.26 -0.71 -20.22
C VAL A 48 13.08 -1.94 -20.59
N THR A 49 13.88 -2.47 -19.66
CA THR A 49 14.79 -3.61 -19.89
C THR A 49 14.05 -4.80 -20.45
N ALA A 50 12.94 -5.21 -19.82
CA ALA A 50 12.16 -6.37 -20.26
C ALA A 50 11.62 -6.21 -21.69
N ALA A 51 11.12 -5.01 -22.03
CA ALA A 51 10.56 -4.72 -23.34
C ALA A 51 11.62 -4.78 -24.44
N VAL A 52 12.82 -4.24 -24.18
CA VAL A 52 13.91 -4.23 -25.16
C VAL A 52 14.51 -5.63 -25.32
N LEU A 53 14.67 -6.41 -24.24
CA LEU A 53 15.12 -7.81 -24.34
C LEU A 53 14.13 -8.68 -25.11
N ALA A 54 12.82 -8.48 -24.91
CA ALA A 54 11.79 -9.17 -25.69
C ALA A 54 11.87 -8.79 -27.18
N GLN A 55 12.14 -7.52 -27.49
CA GLN A 55 12.36 -7.07 -28.87
C GLN A 55 13.56 -7.77 -29.50
N ILE A 56 14.68 -7.89 -28.78
CA ILE A 56 15.88 -8.61 -29.24
C ILE A 56 15.55 -10.06 -29.60
N ILE A 57 14.88 -10.79 -28.71
CA ILE A 57 14.49 -12.19 -28.92
C ILE A 57 13.59 -12.32 -30.16
N ALA A 58 12.64 -11.39 -30.35
CA ALA A 58 11.74 -11.39 -31.48
C ALA A 58 12.45 -11.11 -32.82
N GLU A 59 13.43 -10.20 -32.83
CA GLU A 59 14.24 -9.89 -34.02
C GLU A 59 15.16 -11.06 -34.40
N GLU A 60 15.79 -11.73 -33.43
CA GLU A 60 16.60 -12.93 -33.68
C GLU A 60 15.77 -14.08 -34.28
N GLY A 61 14.55 -14.31 -33.79
CA GLY A 61 13.66 -15.33 -34.35
C GLY A 61 13.23 -15.06 -35.80
N ARG A 62 13.15 -13.78 -36.21
CA ARG A 62 12.85 -13.39 -37.61
C ARG A 62 14.03 -13.60 -38.55
N ASN A 63 15.25 -13.47 -38.05
CA ASN A 63 16.49 -13.61 -38.82
C ASN A 63 16.93 -15.07 -39.02
N GLY A 64 16.05 -16.04 -38.73
CA GLY A 64 16.32 -17.46 -38.94
C GLY A 64 17.09 -18.13 -37.80
N SER A 65 17.26 -17.46 -36.65
CA SER A 65 17.75 -18.13 -35.45
C SER A 65 16.75 -19.22 -35.06
N GLY A 66 17.22 -20.46 -34.91
CA GLY A 66 16.45 -21.69 -34.80
C GLY A 66 15.60 -21.85 -33.53
N LEU A 67 14.95 -20.78 -33.07
CA LEU A 67 13.98 -20.80 -31.99
C LEU A 67 12.78 -21.63 -32.46
N SER A 68 12.64 -22.84 -31.92
CA SER A 68 11.49 -23.68 -32.21
C SER A 68 10.22 -23.01 -31.68
N SER A 69 9.11 -23.17 -32.39
CA SER A 69 7.80 -22.71 -31.92
C SER A 69 7.47 -23.26 -30.54
N GLY A 70 7.90 -24.49 -30.23
CA GLY A 70 7.77 -25.11 -28.91
C GLY A 70 8.44 -24.31 -27.80
N PHE A 71 9.69 -23.87 -28.00
CA PHE A 71 10.40 -23.05 -27.02
C PHE A 71 9.71 -21.70 -26.78
N LEU A 72 9.19 -21.06 -27.82
CA LEU A 72 8.44 -19.80 -27.68
C LEU A 72 7.13 -20.00 -26.92
N HIS A 73 6.40 -21.10 -27.16
CA HIS A 73 5.23 -21.45 -26.37
C HIS A 73 5.58 -21.66 -24.89
N ASP A 74 6.70 -22.31 -24.60
CA ASP A 74 7.17 -22.54 -23.23
C ASP A 74 7.59 -21.23 -22.55
N LEU A 75 8.24 -20.32 -23.27
CA LEU A 75 8.61 -18.99 -22.79
C LEU A 75 7.36 -18.18 -22.39
N VAL A 76 6.31 -18.20 -23.22
CA VAL A 76 5.04 -17.51 -22.92
C VAL A 76 4.36 -18.11 -21.69
N ARG A 77 4.27 -19.45 -21.59
CA ARG A 77 3.72 -20.13 -20.41
C ARG A 77 4.53 -19.85 -19.14
N MET A 78 5.83 -19.64 -19.28
CA MET A 78 6.71 -19.31 -18.16
C MET A 78 6.55 -17.86 -17.71
N GLY A 79 6.44 -16.92 -18.65
CA GLY A 79 6.17 -15.51 -18.35
C GLY A 79 4.89 -15.33 -17.53
N GLU A 80 3.81 -16.03 -17.91
CA GLU A 80 2.54 -15.99 -17.16
C GLU A 80 2.67 -16.54 -15.73
N ARG A 81 3.48 -17.60 -15.54
CA ARG A 81 3.76 -18.18 -14.22
C ARG A 81 4.60 -17.25 -13.34
N VAL A 82 5.60 -16.57 -13.90
CA VAL A 82 6.46 -15.64 -13.16
C VAL A 82 5.66 -14.40 -12.73
N ILE A 83 4.79 -13.88 -13.61
CA ILE A 83 3.95 -12.72 -13.31
C ILE A 83 2.91 -13.06 -12.25
N ARG A 84 2.14 -14.15 -12.40
CA ARG A 84 1.14 -14.57 -11.41
C ARG A 84 1.74 -14.80 -10.02
N ARG A 85 2.93 -15.39 -9.95
CA ARG A 85 3.64 -15.61 -8.67
C ARG A 85 4.04 -14.29 -8.00
N GLY A 86 4.40 -13.28 -8.80
CA GLY A 86 4.66 -11.92 -8.30
C GLY A 86 3.39 -11.27 -7.74
N GLU A 87 2.26 -11.39 -8.43
CA GLU A 87 0.96 -10.86 -7.98
C GLU A 87 0.46 -11.54 -6.71
N GLU A 88 0.62 -12.86 -6.58
CA GLU A 88 0.28 -13.59 -5.35
C GLU A 88 1.13 -13.13 -4.16
N THR A 89 2.44 -12.94 -4.36
CA THR A 89 3.35 -12.48 -3.29
C THR A 89 3.01 -11.05 -2.82
N VAL A 90 2.72 -10.14 -3.75
CA VAL A 90 2.29 -8.77 -3.42
C VAL A 90 0.89 -8.77 -2.78
N GLY A 91 0.00 -9.62 -3.28
CA GLY A 91 -1.35 -9.81 -2.75
C GLY A 91 -1.36 -10.30 -1.30
N GLU A 92 -0.46 -11.21 -0.93
CA GLU A 92 -0.29 -11.65 0.46
C GLU A 92 0.25 -10.55 1.37
N ILE A 93 1.26 -9.77 0.92
CA ILE A 93 1.83 -8.68 1.73
C ILE A 93 0.80 -7.56 1.95
N VAL A 94 0.10 -7.13 0.89
CA VAL A 94 -0.92 -6.08 0.95
C VAL A 94 -2.18 -6.56 1.66
N GLY A 95 -2.58 -7.82 1.42
CA GLY A 95 -3.72 -8.47 2.07
C GLY A 95 -3.51 -8.65 3.57
N GLY A 96 -2.32 -9.10 3.97
CA GLY A 96 -1.92 -9.23 5.37
C GLY A 96 -1.90 -7.88 6.10
N ALA A 97 -1.37 -6.83 5.47
CA ALA A 97 -1.37 -5.48 6.04
C ALA A 97 -2.80 -4.91 6.19
N ARG A 98 -3.66 -5.06 5.18
CA ARG A 98 -5.07 -4.60 5.24
C ARG A 98 -5.88 -5.32 6.30
N LYS A 99 -5.68 -6.64 6.44
CA LYS A 99 -6.41 -7.46 7.42
C LYS A 99 -6.06 -7.05 8.86
N ASN A 100 -4.78 -6.83 9.14
CA ASN A 100 -4.31 -6.38 10.46
C ASN A 100 -4.87 -5.00 10.84
N VAL A 101 -4.91 -4.05 9.91
CA VAL A 101 -5.50 -2.72 10.15
C VAL A 101 -7.02 -2.81 10.32
N GLY A 102 -7.70 -3.62 9.51
CA GLY A 102 -9.14 -3.84 9.60
C GLY A 102 -9.57 -4.43 10.95
N ASP A 103 -8.83 -5.44 11.42
CA ASP A 103 -9.08 -6.10 12.71
C ASP A 103 -8.80 -5.16 13.88
N MET A 104 -7.72 -4.35 13.80
CA MET A 104 -7.38 -3.35 14.81
C MET A 104 -8.43 -2.23 14.90
N VAL A 105 -8.88 -1.71 13.76
CA VAL A 105 -9.94 -0.68 13.70
C VAL A 105 -11.28 -1.24 14.17
N GLY A 106 -11.60 -2.49 13.80
CA GLY A 106 -12.79 -3.18 14.26
C GLY A 106 -12.82 -3.33 15.78
N ASP A 107 -11.70 -3.74 16.38
CA ASP A 107 -11.58 -3.90 17.83
C ASP A 107 -11.55 -2.58 18.59
N ALA A 108 -10.90 -1.55 18.05
CA ALA A 108 -10.96 -0.20 18.62
C ALA A 108 -12.40 0.34 18.62
N ARG A 109 -13.14 0.13 17.51
CA ARG A 109 -14.53 0.57 17.37
C ARG A 109 -15.49 -0.19 18.28
N ARG A 110 -15.21 -1.46 18.56
CA ARG A 110 -15.94 -2.27 19.55
C ARG A 110 -15.70 -1.76 20.96
N ARG A 111 -14.43 -1.58 21.36
CA ARG A 111 -14.09 -1.05 22.69
C ARG A 111 -14.71 0.31 22.95
N VAL A 112 -14.67 1.23 21.98
CA VAL A 112 -15.31 2.56 22.10
C VAL A 112 -16.83 2.49 22.26
N ARG A 113 -17.49 1.45 21.73
CA ARG A 113 -18.93 1.22 21.92
C ARG A 113 -19.25 0.71 23.32
N ASP A 114 -18.34 -0.05 23.92
CA ASP A 114 -18.53 -0.73 25.21
C ASP A 114 -18.13 0.15 26.41
N VAL A 115 -17.39 1.25 26.20
CA VAL A 115 -17.13 2.26 27.26
C VAL A 115 -18.39 3.12 27.43
N ALA A 116 -19.36 2.59 28.18
CA ALA A 116 -20.58 3.24 28.71
C ALA A 116 -21.30 4.22 27.76
N PRO A 117 -22.48 3.86 27.21
CA PRO A 117 -23.24 4.81 26.41
C PRO A 117 -23.50 6.06 27.25
N LEU A 118 -23.17 7.24 26.71
CA LEU A 118 -23.50 8.54 27.28
C LEU A 118 -24.99 8.67 27.71
N ALA A 119 -25.84 7.78 27.21
CA ALA A 119 -27.22 7.60 27.65
C ALA A 119 -27.34 7.24 29.15
N ASP A 120 -26.48 6.37 29.68
CA ASP A 120 -26.54 5.96 31.09
C ASP A 120 -26.13 7.10 32.01
N VAL A 121 -25.04 7.80 31.66
CA VAL A 121 -24.58 9.00 32.37
C VAL A 121 -25.65 10.11 32.32
N ARG A 122 -26.32 10.28 31.18
CA ARG A 122 -27.38 11.29 31.03
C ARG A 122 -28.60 10.99 31.90
N ASN A 123 -28.98 9.71 32.00
CA ASN A 123 -30.10 9.28 32.83
C ASN A 123 -29.78 9.41 34.32
N GLU A 124 -28.54 9.11 34.71
CA GLU A 124 -28.08 9.25 36.09
C GLU A 124 -28.01 10.73 36.52
N MET A 125 -27.52 11.61 35.65
CA MET A 125 -27.53 13.05 35.87
C MET A 125 -28.95 13.63 35.98
N ALA A 126 -29.92 13.09 35.24
CA ALA A 126 -31.32 13.50 35.34
C ALA A 126 -31.91 13.13 36.72
N ARG A 127 -31.65 11.90 37.18
CA ARG A 127 -32.09 11.43 38.52
C ARG A 127 -31.45 12.20 39.66
N LEU A 128 -30.17 12.58 39.53
CA LEU A 128 -29.47 13.37 40.53
C LEU A 128 -30.04 14.79 40.65
N ARG A 129 -30.43 15.41 39.53
CA ARG A 129 -31.09 16.72 39.52
C ARG A 129 -32.46 16.67 40.20
N GLU A 130 -33.26 15.68 39.85
CA GLU A 130 -34.59 15.49 40.47
C GLU A 130 -34.49 15.29 42.00
N ARG A 131 -33.45 14.58 42.47
CA ARG A 131 -33.18 14.44 43.91
C ARG A 131 -32.75 15.74 44.56
N LEU A 132 -31.93 16.55 43.89
CA LEU A 132 -31.51 17.86 44.40
C LEU A 132 -32.69 18.81 44.52
N ASP A 133 -33.56 18.87 43.51
CA ASP A 133 -34.77 19.72 43.53
C ASP A 133 -35.72 19.32 44.69
N ALA A 134 -35.89 18.02 44.93
CA ALA A 134 -36.68 17.52 46.06
C ALA A 134 -36.05 17.86 47.42
N LEU A 135 -34.72 17.86 47.52
CA LEU A 135 -33.99 18.25 48.73
C LEU A 135 -34.08 19.76 48.99
N GLU A 136 -33.95 20.59 47.96
CA GLU A 136 -34.16 22.05 48.07
C GLU A 136 -35.58 22.37 48.53
N THR A 137 -36.59 21.71 47.95
CA THR A 137 -37.99 21.90 48.36
C THR A 137 -38.21 21.53 49.83
N SER A 138 -37.60 20.43 50.29
CA SER A 138 -37.69 20.00 51.70
C SER A 138 -36.91 20.87 52.69
N LEU A 139 -35.92 21.63 52.20
CA LEU A 139 -35.14 22.59 52.98
C LEU A 139 -35.88 23.94 53.08
N ASP A 140 -36.55 24.37 52.02
CA ASP A 140 -37.41 25.56 52.02
C ASP A 140 -38.65 25.39 52.90
N GLU A 141 -39.17 24.15 53.05
CA GLU A 141 -40.25 23.83 53.99
C GLU A 141 -39.80 23.82 55.47
N ARG A 142 -38.48 23.93 55.74
CA ARG A 142 -37.88 23.83 57.08
C ARG A 142 -37.43 25.15 57.70
N ASP A 143 -38.03 26.27 57.29
CA ASP A 143 -37.94 27.51 58.06
C ASP A 143 -39.33 28.10 58.34
N PRO A 144 -39.83 27.88 59.56
CA PRO A 144 -40.27 29.03 60.33
C PRO A 144 -39.79 28.93 61.79
N ALA A 145 -38.90 29.85 62.17
CA ALA A 145 -38.86 30.46 63.49
C ALA A 145 -38.81 29.50 64.70
N GLU A 146 -37.61 29.07 65.08
CA GLU A 146 -37.25 28.90 66.50
C GLU A 146 -35.81 29.41 66.71
N LEU A 147 -35.70 30.66 67.18
CA LEU A 147 -34.73 31.17 68.16
C LEU A 147 -34.91 32.69 68.27
N THR A 148 -36.09 33.14 68.71
CA THR A 148 -36.20 34.42 69.42
C THR A 148 -35.88 34.20 70.89
N ASP A 149 -34.84 34.92 71.32
CA ASP A 149 -34.65 35.53 72.64
C ASP A 149 -34.51 34.66 73.90
N THR A 150 -33.30 34.64 74.46
CA THR A 150 -33.01 35.23 75.80
C THR A 150 -31.49 35.24 76.06
N ASP A 151 -30.88 36.42 76.22
CA ASP A 151 -30.42 36.97 77.51
C ASP A 151 -29.32 38.04 77.31
N GLY A 152 -29.49 39.22 77.93
CA GLY A 152 -28.52 40.32 77.95
C GLY A 152 -29.10 41.72 77.84
#